data_AF-A0A447TX66-F1
#
_entry.id   AF-A0A447TX66-F1
#
_cell.length_a   1.000
_cell.length_b   1.000
_cell.length_c   1.000
_cell.angle_alpha   90.00
_cell.angle_beta   90.00
_cell.angle_gamma   90.00
#
_symmetry.space_group_name_H-M   'P 1'
#
loop_
_entity.id
_entity.type
_entity.pdbx_description
1 polymer ?
#
loop_
_entity_poly.entity_id
_entity_poly.type
_entity_poly.pdbx_seq_one_letter_code
_entity_poly.pdbx_strand_id
1 'polypeptide(L)'
;MNALTAVKANTDDLAQRHTGFTLAPSAQSPRLLALTFTADTTKQFSSSGLRSGRCRRWNTNLSYVFKIGKILDDLCGNQLQPLLIKTLLNRAQGALLISAEGIDDVAQAEEMVKLATAVAHLIGRSNYDAMSGQYYARFRGQKRRQLRQLSAPAPPRNGTAQ
;
A
#
# COMPACT_ATOMS: atom_id res chain seq x y z
N MET A 1 42.92 -15.14 8.33
CA MET A 1 42.59 -13.78 8.82
C MET A 1 41.67 -13.13 7.81
N ASN A 2 40.36 -13.05 8.06
CA ASN A 2 39.43 -12.38 7.16
C ASN A 2 39.14 -10.99 7.72
N ALA A 3 39.67 -9.97 7.05
CA ALA A 3 39.35 -8.58 7.32
C ALA A 3 37.88 -8.35 6.95
N LEU A 4 37.01 -8.39 7.95
CA LEU A 4 35.67 -7.82 7.89
C LEU A 4 35.85 -6.31 7.74
N THR A 5 35.98 -5.85 6.50
CA THR A 5 35.86 -4.43 6.18
C THR A 5 34.46 -4.02 6.61
N ALA A 6 34.36 -3.35 7.75
CA ALA A 6 33.13 -2.70 8.19
C ALA A 6 32.72 -1.74 7.07
N VAL A 7 31.71 -2.13 6.30
CA VAL A 7 30.99 -1.21 5.43
C VAL A 7 30.49 -0.12 6.36
N LYS A 8 31.10 1.07 6.27
CA LYS A 8 30.60 2.28 6.92
C LYS A 8 29.12 2.36 6.60
N ALA A 9 28.28 2.25 7.63
CA ALA A 9 26.90 2.65 7.50
C ALA A 9 26.94 4.15 7.15
N ASN A 10 26.59 4.50 5.91
CA ASN A 10 26.29 5.88 5.58
C ASN A 10 25.04 6.25 6.37
N THR A 11 25.24 6.75 7.57
CA THR A 11 24.23 7.39 8.45
C THR A 11 24.05 8.86 8.07
N ASP A 12 24.27 9.19 6.79
CA ASP A 12 24.17 10.57 6.30
C ASP A 12 22.82 10.77 5.56
N ASP A 13 22.05 11.71 6.10
CA ASP A 13 20.72 12.22 5.71
C ASP A 13 19.51 11.30 5.94
N LEU A 14 19.10 11.25 7.21
CA LEU A 14 17.87 10.60 7.67
C LEU A 14 16.58 11.39 7.32
N ALA A 15 16.65 12.49 6.56
CA ALA A 15 15.49 13.24 6.11
C ALA A 15 15.75 13.86 4.72
N GLN A 16 15.83 13.01 3.69
CA GLN A 16 16.01 13.51 2.33
C GLN A 16 14.69 14.09 1.83
N ARG A 17 14.70 15.41 1.56
CA ARG A 17 13.61 16.09 0.87
C ARG A 17 13.83 15.91 -0.62
N HIS A 18 12.92 15.19 -1.25
CA HIS A 18 12.87 15.04 -2.69
C HIS A 18 11.75 15.92 -3.26
N THR A 19 11.75 16.09 -4.57
CA THR A 19 10.68 16.82 -5.23
C THR A 19 9.36 16.07 -5.07
N GLY A 20 8.44 16.61 -4.26
CA GLY A 20 7.09 16.07 -4.06
C GLY A 20 6.92 15.03 -2.94
N PHE A 21 8.00 14.57 -2.32
CA PHE A 21 7.94 13.62 -1.19
C PHE A 21 9.11 13.75 -0.23
N THR A 22 8.89 13.32 1.01
CA THR A 22 9.91 13.28 2.07
C THR A 22 10.19 11.83 2.48
N LEU A 23 11.46 11.51 2.71
CA LEU A 23 11.90 10.20 3.17
C LEU A 23 12.53 10.31 4.55
N ALA A 24 12.01 9.58 5.54
CA ALA A 24 12.55 9.53 6.90
C ALA A 24 12.58 8.09 7.44
N PRO A 25 13.55 7.68 8.27
CA PRO A 25 13.51 6.41 8.97
C PRO A 25 12.30 6.31 9.90
N SER A 26 11.74 5.11 10.01
CA SER A 26 10.71 4.81 10.99
C SER A 26 11.27 4.74 12.40
N ALA A 27 10.45 5.10 13.38
CA ALA A 27 10.77 4.94 14.81
C ALA A 27 11.02 3.48 15.21
N GLN A 28 10.48 2.52 14.46
CA GLN A 28 10.57 1.10 14.80
C GLN A 28 11.90 0.46 14.37
N SER A 29 12.45 0.87 13.23
CA SER A 29 13.64 0.25 12.66
C SER A 29 14.31 1.14 11.64
N PRO A 30 15.65 1.23 11.64
CA PRO A 30 16.39 1.97 10.61
C PRO A 30 16.30 1.31 9.22
N ARG A 31 15.81 0.06 9.14
CA ARG A 31 15.60 -0.66 7.86
C ARG A 31 14.29 -0.26 7.16
N LEU A 32 13.36 0.32 7.91
CA LEU A 32 12.05 0.74 7.42
C LEU A 32 12.07 2.26 7.20
N LEU A 33 11.86 2.68 5.95
CA LEU A 33 11.78 4.09 5.61
C LEU A 33 10.32 4.50 5.41
N ALA A 34 9.91 5.59 6.05
CA ALA A 34 8.66 6.27 5.82
C ALA A 34 8.80 7.26 4.66
N LEU A 35 8.11 7.00 3.56
CA LEU A 35 7.97 7.88 2.41
C LEU A 35 6.60 8.54 2.49
N THR A 36 6.59 9.86 2.64
CA THR A 36 5.35 10.66 2.69
C THR A 36 5.29 11.59 1.49
N PHE A 37 4.24 11.45 0.67
CA PHE A 37 3.96 12.38 -0.43
C PHE A 37 3.36 13.67 0.11
N THR A 38 3.84 14.79 -0.40
CA THR A 38 3.34 16.12 -0.03
C THR A 38 1.89 16.31 -0.47
N ALA A 39 1.15 17.17 0.24
CA ALA A 39 -0.24 17.47 -0.07
C ALA A 39 -0.42 18.02 -1.50
N ASP A 40 0.55 18.79 -2.00
CA ASP A 40 0.50 19.36 -3.35
C ASP A 40 0.62 18.28 -4.43
N THR A 41 1.58 17.37 -4.30
CA THR A 41 1.72 16.23 -5.23
C THR A 41 0.48 15.34 -5.20
N THR A 42 -0.11 15.14 -4.02
CA THR A 42 -1.30 14.31 -3.85
C THR A 42 -2.53 14.95 -4.50
N LYS A 43 -2.72 16.27 -4.35
CA LYS A 43 -3.77 17.03 -5.04
C LYS A 43 -3.59 16.99 -6.56
N GLN A 44 -2.36 17.18 -7.04
CA GLN A 44 -2.04 17.12 -8.47
C GLN A 44 -2.30 15.72 -9.03
N PHE A 45 -1.89 14.67 -8.31
CA PHE A 45 -2.14 13.29 -8.71
C PHE A 45 -3.65 12.99 -8.80
N SER A 46 -4.43 13.38 -7.79
CA SER A 46 -5.89 13.25 -7.80
C SER A 46 -6.55 14.05 -8.95
N SER A 47 -6.01 15.22 -9.26
CA SER A 47 -6.53 16.12 -10.31
C SER A 47 -6.11 15.72 -11.72
N SER A 48 -4.98 15.02 -11.88
CA SER A 48 -4.33 14.67 -13.16
C SER A 48 -5.13 13.70 -14.05
N GLY A 49 -6.41 13.49 -13.75
CA GLY A 49 -7.35 12.99 -14.75
C GLY A 49 -7.46 11.48 -14.79
N LEU A 50 -7.41 10.82 -13.62
CA LEU A 50 -8.08 9.52 -13.43
C LEU A 50 -9.57 9.75 -13.17
N ARG A 51 -10.23 10.48 -14.08
CA ARG A 51 -11.65 10.82 -14.01
C ARG A 51 -12.46 9.54 -13.88
N SER A 52 -13.07 9.35 -12.71
CA SER A 52 -13.88 8.20 -12.30
C SER A 52 -15.08 7.89 -13.21
N GLY A 53 -15.37 8.74 -14.21
CA GLY A 53 -16.54 8.63 -15.08
C GLY A 53 -16.39 7.91 -16.42
N ARG A 54 -15.18 7.52 -16.89
CA ARG A 54 -15.01 6.83 -18.19
C ARG A 54 -14.36 5.44 -18.14
N CYS A 55 -13.80 5.02 -17.01
CA CYS A 55 -13.11 3.74 -16.90
C CYS A 55 -13.80 2.84 -15.86
N ARG A 56 -14.88 2.16 -16.28
CA ARG A 56 -15.54 1.09 -15.50
C ARG A 56 -14.61 -0.11 -15.19
N ARG A 57 -13.38 -0.12 -15.71
CA ARG A 57 -12.36 -1.18 -15.55
C ARG A 57 -10.92 -0.65 -15.72
N TRP A 58 -10.47 0.26 -14.86
CA TRP A 58 -9.02 0.58 -14.79
C TRP A 58 -8.19 -0.62 -14.30
N ASN A 59 -8.83 -1.55 -13.58
CA ASN A 59 -8.21 -2.76 -13.06
C ASN A 59 -7.94 -3.87 -14.11
N THR A 60 -8.43 -3.72 -15.35
CA THR A 60 -8.37 -4.80 -16.35
C THR A 60 -7.34 -4.55 -17.45
N ASN A 61 -6.95 -3.29 -17.65
CA ASN A 61 -5.99 -2.90 -18.68
C ASN A 61 -4.63 -2.61 -18.04
N LEU A 62 -3.66 -3.50 -18.26
CA LEU A 62 -2.31 -3.35 -17.71
C LEU A 62 -1.62 -2.05 -18.12
N SER A 63 -1.76 -1.61 -19.37
CA SER A 63 -1.12 -0.39 -19.86
C SER A 63 -1.56 0.87 -19.09
N TYR A 64 -2.81 0.89 -18.61
CA TYR A 64 -3.33 2.02 -17.84
C TYR A 64 -2.68 2.11 -16.46
N VAL A 65 -2.40 0.96 -15.86
CA VAL A 65 -1.77 0.85 -14.55
C VAL A 65 -0.31 1.35 -14.59
N PHE A 66 0.45 1.00 -15.64
CA PHE A 66 1.79 1.58 -15.85
C PHE A 66 1.75 3.08 -16.14
N LYS A 67 0.73 3.55 -16.88
CA LYS A 67 0.55 4.98 -17.15
C LYS A 67 0.30 5.78 -15.87
N ILE A 68 -0.49 5.24 -14.94
CA ILE A 68 -0.70 5.86 -13.62
C ILE A 68 0.62 5.98 -12.85
N GLY A 69 1.42 4.90 -12.82
CA GLY A 69 2.74 4.92 -12.20
C GLY A 69 3.62 6.01 -12.78
N LYS A 70 3.69 6.10 -14.12
CA LYS A 70 4.48 7.13 -14.81
C LYS A 70 4.04 8.55 -14.46
N ILE A 71 2.73 8.83 -14.40
CA ILE A 71 2.22 10.16 -14.00
C ILE A 71 2.70 10.52 -12.59
N LEU A 72 2.68 9.58 -11.64
CA LEU A 72 3.15 9.84 -10.29
C LEU A 72 4.66 10.14 -10.24
N ASP A 73 5.46 9.40 -11.00
CA ASP A 73 6.91 9.61 -11.08
C ASP A 73 7.26 10.94 -11.77
N ASP A 74 6.54 11.30 -12.84
CA ASP A 74 6.69 12.59 -13.53
C ASP A 74 6.38 13.78 -12.59
N LEU A 75 5.36 13.66 -11.74
CA LEU A 75 5.05 14.65 -10.69
C LEU A 75 6.15 14.78 -9.62
N CYS A 76 6.96 13.73 -9.45
CA CYS A 76 8.09 13.69 -8.52
C CYS A 76 9.43 13.99 -9.21
N GLY A 77 9.41 14.50 -10.46
CA GLY A 77 10.62 14.81 -11.23
C GLY A 77 11.46 13.59 -11.61
N ASN A 78 10.83 12.43 -11.81
CA ASN A 78 11.44 11.14 -12.13
C ASN A 78 12.45 10.62 -11.09
N GLN A 79 12.33 11.07 -9.84
CA GLN A 79 13.18 10.64 -8.73
C GLN A 79 12.58 9.47 -7.95
N LEU A 80 11.28 9.22 -8.08
CA LEU A 80 10.56 8.26 -7.25
C LEU A 80 10.92 6.82 -7.65
N GLN A 81 10.86 6.50 -8.94
CA GLN A 81 11.19 5.15 -9.43
C GLN A 81 12.61 4.67 -9.04
N PRO A 82 13.69 5.42 -9.32
CA PRO A 82 15.04 4.97 -8.97
C PRO A 82 15.24 4.85 -7.46
N LEU A 83 14.60 5.73 -6.66
CA LEU A 83 14.65 5.66 -5.21
C LEU A 83 13.98 4.39 -4.67
N LEU A 84 12.77 4.08 -5.15
CA LEU A 84 12.05 2.88 -4.73
C LEU A 84 12.86 1.60 -5.03
N ILE A 85 13.42 1.48 -6.24
CA ILE A 85 14.23 0.34 -6.64
C ILE A 85 15.50 0.25 -5.77
N LYS A 86 16.20 1.37 -5.57
CA LYS A 86 17.41 1.41 -4.74
C LYS A 86 17.12 0.99 -3.30
N THR A 87 16.05 1.49 -2.70
CA THR A 87 15.68 1.16 -1.31
C THR A 87 15.26 -0.30 -1.15
N LEU A 88 14.49 -0.85 -2.11
CA LEU A 88 14.00 -2.24 -2.03
C LEU A 88 15.10 -3.27 -2.30
N LEU A 89 16.05 -2.98 -3.20
CA LEU A 89 17.17 -3.88 -3.50
C LEU A 89 18.31 -3.80 -2.49
N ASN A 90 18.36 -2.75 -1.67
CA ASN A 90 19.38 -2.59 -0.65
C ASN A 90 19.13 -3.54 0.54
N ARG A 91 20.04 -4.49 0.77
CA ARG A 91 19.97 -5.46 1.88
C ARG A 91 20.01 -4.82 3.28
N ALA A 92 20.60 -3.63 3.43
CA ALA A 92 20.56 -2.90 4.69
C ALA A 92 19.17 -2.32 4.95
N GLN A 93 18.45 -1.97 3.89
CA GLN A 93 17.06 -1.50 3.89
C GLN A 93 16.17 -2.63 3.34
N GLY A 94 15.11 -2.31 2.60
CA GLY A 94 14.24 -3.30 1.96
C GLY A 94 12.76 -3.14 2.31
N ALA A 95 12.40 -2.18 3.16
CA ALA A 95 11.02 -1.92 3.53
C ALA A 95 10.68 -0.42 3.46
N LEU A 96 9.48 -0.13 2.96
CA LEU A 96 8.94 1.21 2.82
C LEU A 96 7.55 1.27 3.43
N LEU A 97 7.30 2.28 4.26
CA LEU A 97 5.98 2.70 4.68
C LEU A 97 5.60 3.92 3.83
N ILE A 98 4.56 3.79 3.01
CA ILE A 98 4.20 4.83 2.05
C ILE A 98 2.90 5.47 2.51
N SER A 99 2.89 6.79 2.55
CA SER A 99 1.72 7.59 2.94
C SER A 99 1.61 8.82 2.06
N ALA A 100 0.40 9.36 1.91
CA ALA A 100 0.14 10.57 1.15
C ALA A 100 -0.67 11.53 1.99
N GLU A 101 -0.20 12.78 2.10
CA GLU A 101 -0.91 13.80 2.85
C GLU A 101 -2.27 14.10 2.21
N GLY A 102 -3.33 13.94 3.00
CA GLY A 102 -4.71 14.14 2.56
C GLY A 102 -5.42 12.90 1.99
N ILE A 103 -4.81 11.71 2.08
CA ILE A 103 -5.50 10.42 1.84
C ILE A 103 -5.45 9.61 3.15
N ASP A 104 -6.44 9.82 4.01
CA ASP A 104 -6.51 9.24 5.36
C ASP A 104 -7.88 8.66 5.72
N ASP A 105 -8.93 8.95 4.92
CA ASP A 105 -10.28 8.46 5.18
C ASP A 105 -10.70 7.27 4.30
N VAL A 106 -11.61 6.43 4.82
CA VAL A 106 -12.14 5.25 4.12
C VAL A 106 -12.94 5.64 2.87
N ALA A 107 -13.56 6.82 2.83
CA ALA A 107 -14.23 7.34 1.64
C ALA A 107 -13.26 7.47 0.45
N GLN A 108 -11.96 7.59 0.71
CA GLN A 108 -10.91 7.75 -0.29
C GLN A 108 -10.25 6.41 -0.68
N ALA A 109 -10.94 5.28 -0.45
CA ALA A 109 -10.40 3.96 -0.74
C ALA A 109 -10.03 3.75 -2.21
N GLU A 110 -10.67 4.46 -3.15
CA GLU A 110 -10.30 4.41 -4.57
C GLU A 110 -8.96 5.11 -4.83
N GLU A 111 -8.75 6.28 -4.24
CA GLU A 111 -7.51 7.05 -4.29
C GLU A 111 -6.35 6.25 -3.67
N MET A 112 -6.59 5.61 -2.52
CA MET A 112 -5.61 4.73 -1.88
C MET A 112 -5.14 3.60 -2.82
N VAL A 113 -6.08 2.94 -3.51
CA VAL A 113 -5.70 1.86 -4.42
C VAL A 113 -5.01 2.42 -5.67
N LYS A 114 -5.42 3.58 -6.20
CA LYS A 114 -4.73 4.24 -7.32
C LYS A 114 -3.28 4.56 -6.95
N LEU A 115 -3.04 5.12 -5.76
CA LEU A 115 -1.71 5.43 -5.26
C LEU A 115 -0.86 4.16 -5.09
N ALA A 116 -1.38 3.15 -4.41
CA ALA A 116 -0.66 1.88 -4.20
C ALA A 116 -0.34 1.19 -5.54
N THR A 117 -1.29 1.24 -6.47
CA THR A 117 -1.13 0.68 -7.82
C THR A 117 -0.05 1.42 -8.60
N ALA A 118 -0.01 2.76 -8.51
CA ALA A 118 1.01 3.60 -9.15
C ALA A 118 2.41 3.21 -8.69
N VAL A 119 2.62 3.16 -7.37
CA VAL A 119 3.90 2.81 -6.75
C VAL A 119 4.32 1.38 -7.10
N ALA A 120 3.41 0.41 -6.95
CA ALA A 120 3.72 -1.00 -7.23
C ALA A 120 4.14 -1.22 -8.70
N HIS A 121 3.56 -0.46 -9.62
CA HIS A 121 3.85 -0.60 -11.05
C HIS A 121 4.99 0.28 -11.56
N LEU A 122 5.56 1.14 -10.71
CA LEU A 122 6.85 1.77 -10.97
C LEU A 122 8.01 0.79 -10.74
N ILE A 123 7.86 -0.13 -9.79
CA ILE A 123 8.90 -1.11 -9.43
C ILE A 123 8.73 -2.46 -10.12
N GLY A 124 7.52 -2.81 -10.56
CA GLY A 124 7.24 -4.14 -11.12
C GLY A 124 5.80 -4.31 -11.59
N ARG A 125 5.25 -5.51 -11.42
CA ARG A 125 3.88 -5.85 -11.79
C ARG A 125 3.20 -6.58 -10.65
N SER A 126 1.98 -6.18 -10.30
CA SER A 126 1.14 -6.94 -9.38
C SER A 126 0.55 -8.17 -10.07
N ASN A 127 0.66 -9.32 -9.41
CA ASN A 127 0.12 -10.58 -9.92
C ASN A 127 -1.40 -10.68 -9.71
N TYR A 128 -2.01 -11.65 -10.39
CA TYR A 128 -3.43 -11.97 -10.21
C TYR A 128 -3.70 -12.58 -8.82
N ASP A 129 -4.73 -12.07 -8.15
CA ASP A 129 -5.21 -12.54 -6.86
C ASP A 129 -6.51 -13.33 -7.04
N ALA A 130 -6.50 -14.60 -6.61
CA ALA A 130 -7.62 -15.52 -6.77
C ALA A 130 -8.83 -15.21 -5.87
N MET A 131 -8.65 -14.48 -4.77
CA MET A 131 -9.73 -14.16 -3.81
C MET A 131 -10.63 -13.02 -4.32
N SER A 132 -10.06 -12.13 -5.13
CA SER A 132 -10.78 -10.97 -5.70
C SER A 132 -11.08 -11.10 -7.19
N GLY A 133 -10.35 -11.99 -7.89
CA GLY A 133 -10.38 -12.07 -9.35
C GLY A 133 -9.77 -10.85 -10.05
N GLN A 134 -8.92 -10.10 -9.35
CA GLN A 134 -8.25 -8.87 -9.81
C GLN A 134 -6.77 -8.90 -9.38
N TYR A 135 -5.98 -7.86 -9.68
CA TYR A 135 -4.58 -7.76 -9.19
C TYR A 135 -4.45 -7.20 -7.76
N TYR A 136 -5.56 -6.82 -7.14
CA TYR A 136 -5.62 -6.36 -5.76
C TYR A 136 -6.88 -6.88 -5.09
N ALA A 137 -6.80 -7.18 -3.79
CA ALA A 137 -7.93 -7.58 -2.98
C ALA A 137 -8.19 -6.57 -1.86
N ARG A 138 -9.47 -6.40 -1.48
CA ARG A 138 -9.89 -5.58 -0.33
C ARG A 138 -10.61 -6.48 0.66
N PHE A 139 -10.15 -6.51 1.90
CA PHE A 139 -10.74 -7.31 2.97
C PHE A 139 -11.34 -6.40 4.04
N ARG A 140 -12.54 -6.74 4.50
CA ARG A 140 -13.17 -6.10 5.66
C ARG A 140 -13.14 -7.07 6.82
N GLY A 141 -12.32 -6.77 7.83
CA GLY A 141 -12.31 -7.52 9.08
C GLY A 141 -13.44 -7.03 9.99
N GLN A 142 -14.43 -7.87 10.28
CA GLN A 142 -15.40 -7.63 11.35
C GLN A 142 -15.07 -8.58 12.51
N LYS A 143 -15.01 -8.05 13.74
CA LYS A 143 -14.87 -8.91 14.93
C LYS A 143 -16.04 -9.90 14.95
N ARG A 144 -15.75 -11.19 14.84
CA ARG A 144 -16.75 -12.23 15.09
C ARG A 144 -17.14 -12.14 16.56
N ARG A 145 -18.37 -11.69 16.85
CA ARG A 145 -19.02 -12.02 18.13
C ARG A 145 -19.14 -13.53 18.15
N GLN A 146 -18.38 -14.20 19.01
CA GLN A 146 -18.68 -15.58 19.37
C GLN A 146 -20.06 -15.58 20.01
N LEU A 147 -21.11 -15.89 19.26
CA LEU A 147 -22.32 -16.40 19.87
C LEU A 147 -21.93 -17.74 20.49
N ARG A 148 -21.62 -17.74 21.80
CA ARG A 148 -21.80 -18.96 22.58
C ARG A 148 -23.26 -19.33 22.40
N GLN A 149 -23.53 -20.38 21.65
CA GLN A 149 -24.79 -21.08 21.72
C GLN A 149 -24.91 -21.55 23.18
N LEU A 150 -25.64 -20.81 24.01
CA LEU A 150 -26.28 -21.37 25.18
C LEU A 150 -27.28 -22.38 24.60
N SER A 151 -26.85 -23.63 24.50
CA SER A 151 -27.74 -24.76 24.29
C SER A 151 -28.75 -24.73 25.44
N ALA A 152 -29.95 -24.20 25.17
CA ALA A 152 -31.07 -24.39 26.07
C ALA A 152 -31.32 -25.90 26.17
N PRO A 153 -31.45 -26.48 27.39
CA PRO A 153 -31.78 -27.88 27.52
C PRO A 153 -33.14 -28.15 26.87
N ALA A 154 -33.22 -29.21 26.06
CA ALA A 154 -34.45 -29.61 25.39
C ALA A 154 -35.58 -29.84 26.41
N PRO A 155 -36.82 -29.42 26.11
CA PRO A 155 -37.94 -29.66 27.01
C PRO A 155 -38.20 -31.16 27.16
N PRO A 156 -38.62 -31.64 28.36
CA PRO A 156 -38.86 -33.06 28.58
C PRO A 156 -39.98 -33.56 27.66
N ARG A 157 -39.74 -34.69 27.00
CA ARG A 157 -40.76 -35.44 26.26
C ARG A 157 -41.78 -35.96 27.27
N ASN A 158 -42.95 -35.33 27.36
CA ASN A 158 -44.09 -35.94 28.02
C ASN A 158 -44.55 -37.12 27.18
N GLY A 159 -44.23 -38.33 27.67
CA GLY A 159 -44.86 -39.55 27.20
C GLY A 159 -46.30 -39.60 27.72
N THR A 160 -47.27 -39.50 26.82
CA THR A 160 -48.61 -40.03 27.05
C THR A 160 -48.68 -41.41 26.42
N ALA A 161 -48.55 -42.43 27.25
CA ALA A 161 -49.11 -43.74 26.97
C ALA A 161 -50.62 -43.63 27.18
N GLN A 162 -51.40 -43.82 26.11
CA GLN A 162 -52.73 -44.43 26.07
C GLN A 162 -52.96 -44.97 24.66
#